data_AF-A0A2E3LYU2-F1
#
_entry.id   AF-A0A2E3LYU2-F1
#
_cell.length_a   1.000
_cell.length_b   1.000
_cell.length_c   1.000
_cell.angle_alpha   90.00
_cell.angle_beta   90.00
_cell.angle_gamma   90.00
#
_symmetry.space_group_name_H-M   'P 1'
#
loop_
_entity.id
_entity.type
_entity.pdbx_description
1 polymer ?
#
loop_
_entity_poly.entity_id
_entity_poly.type
_entity_poly.pdbx_seq_one_letter_code
_entity_poly.pdbx_strand_id
1 'polypeptide(L)' 'MGGKHTWKITLHYHRCGECGYIIESRKDYEVLLGEYVKELQCKRCGHRFTAKKAKPKTFGPLWGEE' A
#
# COMPACT_ATOMS: atom_id res chain seq x y z
N MET A 1 -7.79 34.73 -3.51
CA MET A 1 -6.83 33.63 -3.25
C MET A 1 -7.54 32.32 -3.57
N GLY A 2 -7.27 31.69 -4.72
CA GLY A 2 -8.00 30.49 -5.17
C GLY A 2 -7.02 29.45 -5.68
N GLY A 3 -6.54 28.57 -4.81
CA GLY A 3 -5.64 27.48 -5.19
C GLY A 3 -6.42 26.23 -5.57
N LYS A 4 -6.36 25.83 -6.85
CA LYS A 4 -6.81 24.50 -7.31
C LYS A 4 -5.73 23.46 -6.94
N HIS A 5 -5.57 23.14 -5.67
CA HIS A 5 -4.63 22.10 -5.26
C HIS A 5 -5.30 20.73 -5.39
N THR A 6 -5.12 20.05 -6.52
CA THR A 6 -5.46 18.63 -6.68
C THR A 6 -4.31 17.80 -6.12
N TRP A 7 -4.33 17.55 -4.81
CA TRP A 7 -3.35 16.66 -4.18
C TRP A 7 -3.48 15.26 -4.77
N LYS A 8 -2.35 14.62 -5.11
CA LYS A 8 -2.34 13.23 -5.56
C LYS A 8 -2.69 12.34 -4.36
N ILE A 9 -3.90 11.78 -4.36
CA ILE A 9 -4.34 10.83 -3.35
C ILE A 9 -4.04 9.42 -3.87
N THR A 10 -3.24 8.67 -3.12
CA THR A 10 -3.05 7.23 -3.36
C THR A 10 -3.97 6.46 -2.43
N LEU A 11 -4.86 5.64 -2.98
CA LEU A 11 -5.76 4.77 -2.23
C LEU A 11 -5.36 3.31 -2.44
N HIS A 12 -5.33 2.56 -1.34
CA HIS A 12 -5.10 1.13 -1.36
C HIS A 12 -6.33 0.39 -0.86
N TYR A 13 -6.76 -0.63 -1.61
CA TYR A 13 -7.91 -1.46 -1.29
C TYR A 13 -7.45 -2.84 -0.82
N HIS A 14 -8.02 -3.31 0.29
CA HIS A 14 -7.68 -4.58 0.89
C HIS A 14 -8.94 -5.35 1.27
N ARG A 15 -9.01 -6.62 0.91
CA ARG A 15 -10.12 -7.49 1.33
C ARG A 15 -9.82 -8.10 2.68
N CYS A 16 -10.76 -8.01 3.61
CA CYS A 16 -10.70 -8.72 4.88
C CYS A 16 -10.91 -10.24 4.64
N GLY A 17 -9.99 -11.06 5.16
CA GLY A 17 -10.10 -12.52 5.06
C GLY A 17 -11.31 -13.11 5.80
N GLU A 18 -11.67 -12.53 6.94
CA GLU A 18 -12.75 -13.05 7.81
C GLU A 18 -14.15 -12.77 7.28
N CYS A 19 -14.44 -11.51 6.92
CA CYS A 19 -15.81 -11.07 6.56
C CYS A 19 -15.95 -10.61 5.11
N GLY A 20 -14.87 -10.66 4.32
CA GLY A 20 -14.87 -10.23 2.91
C GLY A 20 -15.02 -8.73 2.67
N TYR A 21 -15.13 -7.90 3.71
CA TYR A 21 -15.26 -6.45 3.57
C TYR A 21 -14.03 -5.81 2.90
N ILE A 22 -14.27 -4.83 2.03
CA ILE A 22 -13.23 -4.05 1.36
C ILE A 22 -12.85 -2.84 2.22
N ILE A 23 -11.59 -2.77 2.60
CA ILE A 23 -11.00 -1.73 3.42
C ILE A 23 -10.23 -0.78 2.50
N GLU A 24 -10.65 0.48 2.49
CA GLU A 24 -9.91 1.57 1.86
C GLU A 24 -8.91 2.16 2.86
N SER A 25 -7.64 2.22 2.48
CA SER A 25 -6.57 2.81 3.28
C SER A 25 -5.80 3.83 2.47
N ARG A 26 -5.70 5.05 3.01
CA ARG A 26 -4.88 6.14 2.47
C ARG A 26 -3.46 6.15 3.04
N LYS A 27 -3.18 5.30 4.02
CA LYS A 27 -1.83 5.19 4.59
C LYS A 27 -0.93 4.54 3.56
N ASP A 28 0.30 5.03 3.42
CA ASP A 28 1.33 4.37 2.64
C ASP A 28 1.86 3.11 3.35
N TYR A 29 2.66 2.32 2.65
CA TYR A 29 3.36 1.19 3.24
C TYR A 29 4.67 1.64 3.88
N GLU A 30 5.00 1.02 4.99
CA GLU A 30 6.29 1.18 5.67
C GLU A 30 7.26 0.10 5.18
N VAL A 31 8.56 0.39 5.20
CA VAL A 31 9.57 -0.62 4.82
C VAL A 31 10.05 -1.32 6.08
N LEU A 32 9.78 -2.63 6.18
CA LEU A 32 10.24 -3.47 7.28
C LEU A 32 10.99 -4.67 6.68
N LEU A 33 12.25 -4.87 7.08
CA LEU A 33 13.10 -5.99 6.62
C LEU A 33 13.18 -6.12 5.08
N GLY A 34 13.11 -5.00 4.35
CA GLY A 34 13.15 -5.00 2.88
C GLY A 34 11.80 -5.24 2.20
N GLU A 35 10.73 -5.49 2.95
CA GLU A 35 9.35 -5.63 2.45
C GLU A 35 8.54 -4.37 2.71
N TYR A 36 7.53 -4.10 1.87
CA TYR A 36 6.52 -3.08 2.17
C TYR A 36 5.43 -3.70 3.04
N VAL A 37 5.23 -3.14 4.23
CA VAL A 37 4.33 -3.65 5.26
C VAL A 37 3.33 -2.56 5.65
N LYS A 38 2.09 -2.97 5.91
CA LYS A 38 1.03 -2.06 6.39
C LYS A 38 0.09 -2.78 7.33
N GLU A 39 -0.13 -2.22 8.50
CA GLU A 39 -1.14 -2.71 9.43
C GLU A 39 -2.52 -2.15 9.10
N LEU A 40 -3.51 -3.04 9.06
CA LEU A 40 -4.88 -2.73 8.71
C LEU A 40 -5.83 -3.32 9.74
N GLN A 41 -6.94 -2.62 9.96
CA GLN A 41 -8.04 -3.10 10.79
C GLN A 41 -9.33 -3.03 9.98
N CYS A 42 -10.04 -4.15 9.92
CA CYS A 42 -11.36 -4.21 9.33
C CYS A 42 -12.36 -3.40 10.16
N LYS A 43 -12.98 -2.39 9.57
CA LYS A 43 -13.99 -1.55 10.24
C LYS A 43 -15.30 -2.30 10.52
N ARG A 44 -15.54 -3.43 9.86
CA ARG A 44 -16.75 -4.23 10.02
C ARG A 44 -16.63 -5.26 11.14
N CYS A 45 -15.62 -6.13 11.09
CA CYS A 45 -15.45 -7.21 12.07
C CYS A 45 -14.36 -6.94 13.12
N GLY A 46 -13.62 -5.83 13.02
CA GLY A 46 -12.54 -5.49 13.95
C GLY A 46 -11.22 -6.25 13.74
N HIS A 47 -11.21 -7.24 12.85
CA HIS A 47 -10.03 -8.07 12.56
C HIS A 47 -8.82 -7.24 12.11
N ARG A 48 -7.66 -7.47 12.74
CA ARG A 48 -6.40 -6.79 12.45
C ARG A 48 -5.48 -7.72 11.67
N PHE A 49 -4.90 -7.21 10.60
CA PHE A 49 -4.00 -7.99 9.75
C PHE A 49 -2.95 -7.09 9.11
N THR A 50 -1.89 -7.73 8.62
CA THR A 50 -0.76 -7.05 8.01
C THR A 50 -0.74 -7.32 6.50
N ALA A 51 -0.86 -6.28 5.70
CA ALA A 51 -0.68 -6.36 4.26
C ALA A 51 0.81 -6.23 3.91
N LYS A 52 1.37 -7.27 3.29
CA LYS A 52 2.75 -7.28 2.80
C LYS A 52 2.79 -7.16 1.29
N LYS A 53 3.79 -6.45 0.77
CA LYS A 53 4.10 -6.36 -0.66
C LYS A 53 5.61 -6.47 -0.81
N ALA A 54 6.07 -7.43 -1.61
CA ALA A 54 7.48 -7.50 -1.97
C ALA A 54 7.87 -6.23 -2.76
N LYS A 55 9.03 -5.65 -2.45
CA LYS A 55 9.61 -4.65 -3.33
C LYS A 55 9.82 -5.31 -4.70
N PRO A 56 9.32 -4.72 -5.81
CA PRO A 56 9.73 -5.21 -7.11
C PRO A 56 11.25 -5.15 -7.12
N LYS A 57 11.91 -6.28 -7.42
CA LYS A 57 13.33 -6.27 -7.75
C LYS A 57 13.42 -5.53 -9.08
N THR A 58 13.49 -4.20 -9.05
CA THR A 58 13.92 -3.43 -10.20
C THR A 58 15.33 -3.89 -10.50
N PHE A 59 15.45 -4.86 -11.40
CA PHE A 59 16.64 -4.98 -12.21
C PHE A 59 16.71 -3.64 -12.95
N GLY A 60 17.66 -2.79 -12.54
CA GLY A 60 17.99 -1.60 -13.32
C GLY A 60 18.36 -2.02 -14.75
N PRO A 61 18.37 -1.09 -15.72
CA PRO A 61 18.82 -1.43 -17.06
C PRO A 61 20.20 -2.10 -16.96
N LEU A 62 20.30 -3.33 -17.44
CA LEU A 62 21.55 -4.07 -17.62
C LEU A 62 22.40 -3.51 -18.78
N TRP A 63 22.05 -2.34 -19.31
CA TRP A 63 22.71 -1.73 -20.44
C TRP A 63 23.80 -0.80 -19.94
N GLY A 64 24.91 -1.41 -19.55
CA GLY A 64 26.22 -0.81 -19.78
C GLY A 64 26.76 -1.43 -21.07
N GLU A 65 26.43 -0.84 -22.22
CA GLU A 65 27.19 -1.06 -23.45
C GLU A 65 27.46 0.32 -24.06
N GLU A 66 28.76 0.66 -23.97
CA GLU A 66 29.60 1.64 -24.70
C GLU A 66 29.18 3.10 -24.90
#